data_AF-A0AA40I5L6-F1
#
_entry.id   AF-A0AA40I5L6-F1
#
_cell.length_a   1.000
_cell.length_b   1.000
_cell.length_c   1.000
_cell.angle_alpha   90.00
_cell.angle_beta   90.00
_cell.angle_gamma   90.00
#
_symmetry.space_group_name_H-M   'P 1'
#
loop_
_entity.id
_entity.type
_entity.pdbx_description
1 polymer ?
#
loop_
_entity_poly.entity_id
_entity_poly.type
_entity_poly.pdbx_seq_one_letter_code
_entity_poly.pdbx_strand_id
1 'polypeptide(L)' 'MPKFLSSSNHALALVSFQTDCHAGVSGTIFEYGALTLNGEEYIPFKQYAGKYVLFVNVASY' A
#
# COMPACT_ATOMS: atom_id res chain seq x y z
N MET A 1 -29.52 -5.56 -6.49
CA MET A 1 -30.51 -4.52 -6.15
C MET A 1 -29.92 -3.61 -5.09
N PRO A 2 -29.53 -2.36 -5.40
CA PRO A 2 -28.93 -1.47 -4.41
C PRO A 2 -30.01 -0.69 -3.66
N LYS A 3 -29.83 -0.52 -2.34
CA LYS A 3 -30.64 0.36 -1.50
C LYS A 3 -30.00 1.76 -1.46
N PHE A 4 -30.87 2.75 -1.63
CA PHE A 4 -30.61 4.19 -1.57
C PHE A 4 -30.12 4.63 -0.18
N LEU A 5 -29.15 5.56 -0.13
CA LEU A 5 -28.95 6.45 1.01
C LEU A 5 -29.14 7.91 0.55
N SER A 6 -29.82 8.67 1.40
CA SER A 6 -30.49 9.94 1.14
C SER A 6 -29.61 11.16 1.46
N SER A 7 -29.86 12.23 0.68
CA SER A 7 -29.71 13.68 0.98
C SER A 7 -28.38 14.42 0.74
N SER A 8 -28.34 15.06 -0.45
CA SER A 8 -27.95 16.44 -0.81
C SER A 8 -27.16 17.35 0.15
N ASN A 9 -25.96 17.82 -0.27
CA ASN A 9 -25.75 19.18 -0.83
C ASN A 9 -24.25 19.54 -1.03
N HIS A 10 -23.94 20.13 -2.20
CA HIS A 10 -22.80 21.00 -2.55
C HIS A 10 -21.35 20.42 -2.63
N ALA A 11 -21.04 19.93 -3.84
CA ALA A 11 -19.83 20.17 -4.63
C ALA A 11 -18.46 20.34 -3.93
N LEU A 12 -17.74 19.22 -3.80
CA LEU A 12 -16.53 19.01 -4.58
C LEU A 12 -16.45 17.51 -4.80
N ALA A 13 -16.66 17.04 -6.03
CA ALA A 13 -16.28 15.67 -6.39
C ALA A 13 -14.74 15.63 -6.44
N LEU A 14 -14.12 15.73 -5.26
CA LEU A 14 -12.82 15.13 -5.04
C LEU A 14 -13.04 13.68 -5.46
N VAL A 15 -12.41 13.24 -6.53
CA VAL A 15 -12.37 11.82 -6.87
C VAL A 15 -11.62 11.16 -5.72
N SER A 16 -12.36 10.82 -4.66
CA SER A 16 -11.88 9.98 -3.59
C SER A 16 -11.68 8.64 -4.26
N PHE A 17 -10.42 8.29 -4.54
CA PHE A 17 -10.07 6.91 -4.75
C PHE A 17 -10.47 6.19 -3.46
N GLN A 18 -11.69 5.66 -3.42
CA GLN A 18 -12.14 4.74 -2.39
C GLN A 18 -11.23 3.51 -2.52
N THR A 19 -10.11 3.54 -1.81
CA THR A 19 -9.27 2.38 -1.62
C THR A 19 -10.02 1.45 -0.69
N ASP A 20 -10.42 0.29 -1.19
CA ASP A 20 -10.98 -0.76 -0.34
C ASP A 20 -9.84 -1.36 0.50
N CYS A 21 -9.58 -0.74 1.64
CA CYS A 21 -8.51 -1.12 2.55
C CYS A 21 -8.97 -2.32 3.38
N HIS A 22 -8.68 -3.53 2.89
CA HIS A 22 -8.91 -4.74 3.67
C HIS A 22 -7.82 -4.91 4.74
N ALA A 23 -7.97 -4.23 5.89
CA ALA A 23 -6.98 -4.19 6.96
C ALA A 23 -6.67 -5.57 7.62
N GLY A 24 -7.46 -6.60 7.33
CA GLY A 24 -7.32 -7.95 7.90
C GLY A 24 -6.73 -9.00 6.97
N VAL A 25 -6.23 -8.63 5.79
CA VAL A 25 -5.73 -9.61 4.79
C VAL A 25 -4.25 -9.88 5.05
N SER A 26 -3.92 -11.16 5.28
CA SER A 26 -2.55 -11.68 5.34
C SER A 26 -1.89 -11.69 3.95
N GLY A 27 -0.56 -11.72 3.88
CA GLY A 27 0.19 -11.68 2.61
C GLY A 27 0.60 -10.28 2.16
N THR A 28 0.79 -9.36 3.10
CA THR A 28 1.38 -8.03 2.80
C THR A 28 2.90 -8.13 2.67
N ILE A 29 3.53 -7.12 2.08
CA ILE A 29 5.00 -7.03 2.02
C ILE A 29 5.68 -7.04 3.40
N PHE A 30 4.95 -6.71 4.48
CA PHE A 30 5.51 -6.60 5.84
C PHE A 30 5.90 -7.95 6.46
N GLU A 31 5.50 -9.06 5.84
CA GLU A 31 5.92 -10.43 6.22
C GLU A 31 7.30 -10.79 5.64
N TYR A 32 7.86 -9.94 4.79
CA TYR A 32 9.13 -10.16 4.11
C TYR A 32 10.16 -9.08 4.45
N GLY A 33 11.38 -9.29 3.98
CA GLY A 33 12.49 -8.36 4.07
C GLY A 33 13.62 -8.81 3.15
N ALA A 34 14.63 -7.95 3.03
CA ALA A 34 15.79 -8.23 2.20
C ALA A 34 17.09 -7.83 2.92
N LEU A 35 18.18 -8.49 2.55
CA LEU A 35 19.51 -8.07 2.94
C LEU A 35 19.94 -6.88 2.08
N THR A 36 20.58 -5.90 2.70
CA THR A 36 21.18 -4.76 2.01
C THR A 36 22.29 -5.18 1.05
N LEU A 37 22.64 -4.32 0.10
CA LEU A 37 23.59 -4.64 -0.97
C LEU A 37 24.97 -5.06 -0.46
N ASN A 38 25.42 -4.49 0.68
CA ASN A 38 26.69 -4.85 1.33
C ASN A 38 26.59 -6.14 2.16
N GLY A 39 25.40 -6.70 2.35
CA GLY A 39 25.19 -7.94 3.07
C GLY A 39 25.21 -7.81 4.61
N GLU A 40 25.30 -6.60 5.15
CA GLU A 40 25.54 -6.38 6.59
C GLU A 40 24.24 -6.32 7.40
N GLU A 41 23.17 -5.81 6.79
CA GLU A 41 21.92 -5.55 7.48
C GLU A 41 20.74 -6.20 6.75
N TYR A 42 19.92 -6.94 7.50
CA TYR A 42 18.61 -7.41 7.06
C TYR A 42 17.55 -6.36 7.40
N ILE A 43 16.82 -5.89 6.39
CA ILE A 43 15.75 -4.89 6.54
C ILE A 43 14.39 -5.56 6.34
N PRO A 44 13.60 -5.78 7.41
CA PRO A 44 12.20 -6.13 7.31
C PRO A 44 11.40 -5.00 6.66
N PHE A 45 10.58 -5.30 5.66
CA PHE A 45 9.82 -4.26 4.95
C PHE A 45 8.74 -3.60 5.81
N LYS A 46 8.41 -4.17 6.98
CA LYS A 46 7.54 -3.54 7.99
C LYS A 46 8.03 -2.15 8.42
N GLN A 47 9.33 -1.86 8.31
CA GLN A 47 9.89 -0.54 8.59
C GLN A 47 9.34 0.56 7.65
N TYR A 48 8.80 0.20 6.48
CA TYR A 48 8.21 1.12 5.51
C TYR A 48 6.68 1.24 5.63
N ALA A 49 6.07 0.78 6.73
CA ALA A 49 4.64 0.94 6.96
C ALA A 49 4.21 2.42 6.88
N GLY A 50 3.12 2.68 6.15
CA GLY A 50 2.63 4.04 5.89
C GLY A 50 3.36 4.79 4.78
N LYS A 51 4.24 4.13 4.02
CA LYS A 51 4.88 4.67 2.81
C LYS A 51 4.43 3.90 1.57
N TYR A 52 4.37 4.59 0.43
CA TYR A 52 4.31 3.93 -0.88
C TYR A 52 5.71 3.40 -1.23
N VAL A 53 5.80 2.11 -1.57
CA VAL A 53 7.06 1.42 -1.87
C VAL A 53 6.99 0.88 -3.30
N LEU A 54 8.00 1.18 -4.11
CA LEU A 54 8.16 0.67 -5.47
C LEU A 54 9.31 -0.33 -5.52
N PHE A 55 9.03 -1.59 -5.85
CA PHE A 55 10.05 -2.61 -6.08
C PHE A 55 10.50 -2.57 -7.53
N VAL A 56 11.82 -2.43 -7.75
CA VAL A 56 12.43 -2.41 -9.08
C VAL A 56 13.52 -3.47 -9.13
N ASN A 57 13.41 -4.43 -10.04
CA ASN A 57 14.50 -5.35 -10.35
C ASN A 57 15.51 -4.63 -11.26
N VAL A 58 16.80 -4.71 -10.93
CA VAL A 58 17.88 -4.03 -11.65
C VAL A 58 18.90 -5.04 -12.18
N ALA A 59 19.63 -4.67 -13.24
CA ALA A 59 20.78 -5.38 -13.78
C ALA A 59 21.80 -4.36 -14.30
N SER A 60 23.09 -4.70 -14.25
CA SER A 60 24.18 -3.94 -14.86
C SER A 60 24.74 -4.72 -16.05
N TYR A 61 25.28 -4.02 -17.05
CA TYR A 61 25.91 -4.62 -18.23
C TYR A 61 27.34 -5.06 -17.94
#